data_AF-A0A078G486-F1
#
_entry.id   AF-A0A078G486-F1
#
_cell.length_a   1.000
_cell.length_b   1.000
_cell.length_c   1.000
_cell.angle_alpha   90.00
_cell.angle_beta   90.00
_cell.angle_gamma   90.00
#
_symmetry.space_group_name_H-M   'P 1'
#
loop_
_entity.id
_entity.type
_entity.pdbx_description
1 polymer ?
#
loop_
_entity_poly.entity_id
_entity_poly.type
_entity_poly.pdbx_seq_one_letter_code
_entity_poly.pdbx_strand_id
1 'polypeptide(L)'
;MQRLKQDLAEALREEELFWRQKCREEWLRAGDRNTKYFHNCVKGRRIQNRILMLMDDNDQEHFSEGAKGSLAVDFFQRAIH
;
A
#
# COMPACT_ATOMS: atom_id res chain seq x y z
N MET A 1 39.48 -4.99 2.99
CA MET A 1 38.67 -3.95 2.29
C MET A 1 37.90 -4.45 1.07
N GLN A 2 38.38 -5.44 0.29
CA GLN A 2 37.66 -5.92 -0.90
C GLN A 2 36.37 -6.72 -0.60
N ARG A 3 36.37 -7.60 0.41
CA ARG A 3 35.17 -8.37 0.80
C ARG A 3 33.99 -7.48 1.21
N LEU A 4 34.23 -6.52 2.11
CA LEU A 4 33.21 -5.55 2.53
C LEU A 4 32.57 -4.78 1.35
N LYS A 5 33.34 -4.47 0.31
CA LYS A 5 32.81 -3.82 -0.90
C LYS A 5 31.99 -4.77 -1.76
N GLN A 6 32.35 -6.04 -1.81
CA GLN A 6 31.61 -7.08 -2.52
C GLN A 6 30.30 -7.40 -1.80
N ASP A 7 30.35 -7.60 -0.48
CA ASP A 7 29.18 -7.87 0.35
C ASP A 7 28.17 -6.71 0.27
N LEU A 8 28.67 -5.46 0.29
CA LEU A 8 27.84 -4.27 0.09
C LEU A 8 27.20 -4.24 -1.30
N ALA A 9 27.96 -4.55 -2.35
CA ALA A 9 27.45 -4.57 -3.72
C ALA A 9 26.46 -5.72 -3.99
N GLU A 10 26.54 -6.80 -3.23
CA GLU A 10 25.60 -7.91 -3.25
C GLU A 10 24.31 -7.55 -2.51
N ALA A 11 24.42 -7.02 -1.29
CA ALA A 11 23.27 -6.53 -0.52
C ALA A 11 22.47 -5.45 -1.27
N LEU A 12 23.15 -4.51 -1.94
CA LEU A 12 22.51 -3.48 -2.76
C LEU A 12 21.77 -4.08 -3.96
N ARG A 13 22.31 -5.14 -4.57
CA ARG A 13 21.66 -5.84 -5.69
C ARG A 13 20.41 -6.59 -5.24
N GLU A 14 20.47 -7.26 -4.10
CA GLU A 14 19.33 -7.95 -3.52
C GLU A 14 18.23 -6.97 -3.13
N GLU A 15 18.60 -5.84 -2.53
CA GLU A 15 17.68 -4.75 -2.20
C GLU A 15 17.02 -4.18 -3.46
N GLU A 16 17.80 -3.90 -4.51
CA GLU A 16 17.27 -3.42 -5.79
C GLU A 16 16.28 -4.42 -6.41
N LEU A 17 16.62 -5.72 -6.42
CA LEU A 17 15.76 -6.77 -6.96
C LEU A 17 14.44 -6.91 -6.18
N PHE A 18 14.55 -6.86 -4.84
CA PHE A 18 13.40 -6.88 -3.92
C PHE A 18 12.47 -5.69 -4.17
N TRP A 19 13.02 -4.47 -4.25
CA TRP A 19 12.25 -3.29 -4.54
C TRP A 19 11.67 -3.30 -5.94
N ARG A 20 12.37 -3.86 -6.95
CA ARG A 20 11.85 -4.01 -8.31
C ARG A 20 10.62 -4.90 -8.38
N GLN A 21 10.64 -6.04 -7.68
CA GLN A 21 9.48 -6.92 -7.56
C GLN A 21 8.33 -6.25 -6.81
N LYS A 22 8.61 -5.60 -5.69
CA LYS A 22 7.60 -4.98 -4.82
C LYS A 22 6.94 -3.76 -5.45
N CYS A 23 7.70 -2.98 -6.21
CA CYS A 23 7.24 -1.74 -6.81
C CYS A 23 6.60 -1.92 -8.19
N ARG A 24 6.52 -3.15 -8.72
CA ARG A 24 5.97 -3.45 -10.07
C ARG A 24 6.51 -2.47 -11.11
N GLU A 25 7.83 -2.45 -11.33
CA GLU A 25 8.63 -1.80 -12.41
C GLU A 25 8.27 -0.36 -12.88
N GLU A 26 7.00 0.00 -13.08
CA GLU A 26 6.47 1.35 -13.33
C GLU A 26 6.95 2.39 -12.32
N TRP A 27 7.04 2.04 -11.04
CA TRP A 27 7.38 2.98 -9.97
C TRP A 27 8.88 3.34 -9.98
N LEU A 28 9.73 2.45 -10.48
CA LEU A 28 11.17 2.71 -10.67
C LEU A 28 11.42 3.64 -11.86
N ARG A 29 10.62 3.51 -12.92
CA ARG A 29 10.68 4.40 -14.10
C ARG A 29 10.23 5.83 -13.79
N ALA A 30 9.41 6.01 -12.75
CA ALA A 30 8.89 7.30 -12.31
C ALA A 30 9.91 8.19 -11.58
N GLY A 31 11.19 7.79 -11.53
CA GLY A 31 12.34 8.66 -11.30
C GLY A 31 12.14 9.66 -10.17
N ASP A 32 12.52 9.25 -8.96
CA ASP A 32 12.41 10.01 -7.72
C ASP A 32 10.98 10.01 -7.11
N ARG A 33 10.88 9.53 -5.87
CA ARG A 33 9.64 9.44 -5.06
C ARG A 33 9.02 10.82 -4.75
N ASN A 34 9.60 11.89 -5.29
CA ASN A 34 9.23 13.30 -5.11
C ASN A 34 8.58 13.95 -6.34
N THR A 35 8.34 13.21 -7.43
CA THR A 35 7.69 13.84 -8.60
C THR A 35 6.21 14.11 -8.34
N LYS A 36 5.71 15.27 -8.81
CA LYS A 36 4.28 15.60 -8.77
C LYS A 36 3.42 14.51 -9.43
N TYR A 37 3.95 13.87 -10.48
CA TYR A 37 3.31 12.74 -11.14
C TYR A 37 3.09 11.56 -10.20
N PHE A 38 4.11 11.15 -9.46
CA PHE A 38 4.01 10.09 -8.46
C PHE A 38 2.93 10.37 -7.42
N HIS A 39 2.95 11.56 -6.82
CA HIS A 39 1.93 11.94 -5.83
C HIS A 39 0.52 12.00 -6.44
N ASN A 40 0.38 12.41 -7.70
CA ASN A 40 -0.90 12.43 -8.38
C ASN A 40 -1.42 11.01 -8.69
N CYS A 41 -0.55 10.09 -9.14
CA CYS A 41 -0.90 8.69 -9.33
C CYS A 41 -1.31 8.02 -8.02
N VAL A 42 -0.56 8.25 -6.94
CA VAL A 42 -0.91 7.74 -5.60
C VAL A 42 -2.23 8.33 -5.11
N LYS A 43 -2.46 9.63 -5.29
CA LYS A 43 -3.75 10.28 -4.95
C LYS A 43 -4.89 9.69 -5.76
N GLY A 44 -4.74 9.54 -7.08
CA GLY A 44 -5.75 8.94 -7.94
C GLY A 44 -6.11 7.52 -7.51
N ARG A 45 -5.10 6.70 -7.21
CA ARG A 45 -5.31 5.34 -6.72
C ARG A 45 -5.96 5.28 -5.34
N ARG A 46 -5.60 6.20 -4.43
CA ARG A 46 -6.26 6.35 -3.13
C ARG A 46 -7.73 6.74 -3.27
N ILE A 47 -8.08 7.60 -4.22
CA ILE A 47 -9.47 7.98 -4.51
C ILE A 47 -10.25 6.78 -5.06
N GLN A 48 -9.67 6.07 -6.05
CA GLN A 48 -10.31 4.88 -6.63
C GLN A 48 -10.53 3.76 -5.62
N ASN A 49 -9.57 3.56 -4.70
CA ASN A 49 -9.65 2.51 -3.68
C ASN A 49 -10.35 2.97 -2.40
N ARG A 50 -10.89 4.19 -2.36
CA ARG A 50 -11.60 4.69 -1.18
C ARG A 50 -12.93 3.96 -1.06
N ILE A 51 -13.08 3.20 0.03
CA ILE A 51 -14.37 2.65 0.44
C ILE A 51 -15.24 3.84 0.85
N LEU A 52 -16.27 4.16 0.05
CA LEU A 52 -17.14 5.30 0.31
C LEU A 52 -18.07 5.03 1.50
N MET A 53 -18.64 3.83 1.55
CA MET A 53 -19.63 3.42 2.52
C MET A 53 -19.49 1.92 2.80
N LEU A 54 -19.79 1.53 4.04
CA LEU A 54 -20.04 0.14 4.41
C LEU A 54 -21.47 0.03 4.97
N MET A 55 -22.13 -1.07 4.66
CA MET A 55 -23.47 -1.39 5.16
C MET A 55 -23.34 -2.37 6.33
N ASP A 56 -24.13 -2.17 7.38
CA ASP A 56 -24.21 -3.10 8.49
C ASP A 56 -25.32 -4.16 8.30
N ASP A 57 -25.40 -5.11 9.24
CA ASP A 57 -26.38 -6.19 9.22
C ASP A 57 -27.85 -5.70 9.34
N ASN A 58 -28.07 -4.42 9.65
CA ASN A 58 -29.38 -3.79 9.77
C ASN A 58 -29.70 -2.90 8.55
N ASP A 59 -29.02 -3.10 7.42
CA ASP A 59 -29.13 -2.29 6.21
C ASP A 59 -28.81 -0.79 6.42
N GLN A 60 -28.08 -0.43 7.47
CA GLN A 60 -27.70 0.95 7.75
C GLN A 60 -26.37 1.29 7.07
N GLU A 61 -26.36 2.43 6.38
CA GLU A 61 -25.20 2.92 5.63
C GLU A 61 -24.26 3.76 6.50
N HIS A 62 -22.98 3.38 6.53
CA HIS A 62 -21.93 4.05 7.30
C HIS A 62 -20.88 4.67 6.40
N PHE A 63 -20.81 6.00 6.40
CA PHE A 63 -19.91 6.78 5.54
C PHE A 63 -18.63 7.26 6.24
N SER A 64 -18.64 7.35 7.58
CA SER A 64 -17.51 7.84 8.36
C SER A 64 -16.41 6.79 8.47
N GLU A 65 -15.13 7.19 8.43
CA GLU A 65 -14.01 6.26 8.56
C GLU A 65 -14.02 5.52 9.92
N GLY A 66 -14.45 6.20 10.99
CA GLY A 66 -14.59 5.59 12.30
C GLY A 66 -15.65 4.48 12.33
N ALA A 67 -16.85 4.75 11.79
CA ALA A 67 -17.91 3.75 11.74
C ALA A 67 -17.54 2.57 10.83
N LYS A 68 -16.95 2.83 9.66
CA LYS A 68 -16.45 1.78 8.76
C LYS A 68 -15.38 0.91 9.42
N GLY A 69 -14.50 1.53 10.21
CA GLY A 69 -13.48 0.82 10.98
C GLY A 69 -14.07 -0.12 12.03
N SER A 70 -15.01 0.37 12.84
CA SER A 70 -15.70 -0.46 13.84
C SER A 70 -16.44 -1.63 13.19
N LEU A 71 -17.17 -1.38 12.10
CA LEU A 71 -17.86 -2.41 11.31
C LEU A 71 -16.93 -3.50 10.80
N ALA A 72 -15.78 -3.11 10.25
CA ALA A 72 -14.80 -4.06 9.77
C ALA A 72 -14.27 -4.94 10.93
N VAL A 73 -13.97 -4.34 12.08
CA VAL A 73 -13.52 -5.09 13.27
C VAL A 73 -14.58 -6.08 13.72
N ASP A 74 -15.83 -5.64 13.88
CA ASP A 74 -16.95 -6.47 14.32
C ASP A 74 -17.19 -7.64 13.35
N PHE A 75 -17.17 -7.37 12.04
CA PHE A 75 -17.30 -8.38 11.00
C PHE A 75 -16.20 -9.45 11.09
N PHE A 76 -14.94 -9.04 11.16
CA PHE A 76 -13.82 -10.00 11.19
C PHE A 76 -13.71 -10.76 12.51
N GLN A 77 -14.12 -10.16 13.64
CA GLN A 77 -14.20 -10.88 14.91
C GLN A 77 -15.23 -12.01 14.86
N ARG A 78 -16.38 -11.78 14.21
CA ARG A 78 -17.40 -12.81 14.01
C ARG A 78 -16.99 -13.86 12.96
N ALA A 79 -16.28 -13.45 11.90
CA ALA A 79 -15.90 -14.33 10.81
C ALA A 79 -14.74 -15.29 11.13
N ILE A 80 -13.96 -15.02 12.19
CA ILE A 80 -12.80 -15.81 12.60
C ILE A 80 -13.16 -16.83 13.70
N HIS A 81 -14.40 -16.82 14.19
CA HIS A 81 -14.97 -17.84 15.07
C HIS A 81 -15.91 -18.77 14.29
#